data_AF-A0A7W7Y978-F1
#
_entry.id   AF-A0A7W7Y978-F1
#
_cell.length_a   1.000
_cell.length_b   1.000
_cell.length_c   1.000
_cell.angle_alpha   90.00
_cell.angle_beta   90.00
_cell.angle_gamma   90.00
#
_symmetry.space_group_name_H-M   'P 1'
#
loop_
_entity.id
_entity.type
_entity.pdbx_description
1 polymer ?
#
loop_
_entity_poly.entity_id
_entity_poly.type
_entity_poly.pdbx_seq_one_letter_code
_entity_poly.pdbx_strand_id
1 'polypeptide(L)'
;MTPSNLSPADRRRLDELYKRLGACSARNVGYPTNQAFDYSELFRFLEFSINNVGDPFHSTNYRLNTMEFEREVLADFARYTRAPEGEWWGYVTSGGTEGNMYGLYVARELFPDGICYFSEDTHYSVAKVLRLQHTATS
;
A
#
# COMPACT_ATOMS: atom_id res chain seq x y z
N MET A 1 12.55 26.43 9.46
CA MET A 1 13.03 25.22 10.17
C MET A 1 12.81 25.43 11.66
N THR A 2 11.74 24.89 12.22
CA THR A 2 11.45 25.00 13.66
C THR A 2 12.53 24.23 14.42
N PRO A 3 13.16 24.79 15.47
CA PRO A 3 14.19 24.07 16.21
C PRO A 3 13.64 22.76 16.79
N SER A 4 14.45 21.71 16.74
CA SER A 4 14.08 20.38 17.24
C SER A 4 13.80 20.41 18.74
N ASN A 5 12.53 20.27 19.11
CA ASN A 5 12.02 20.24 20.49
C ASN A 5 12.36 18.94 21.26
N LEU A 6 13.20 18.07 20.71
CA LEU A 6 13.56 16.81 21.36
C LEU A 6 14.60 17.02 22.46
N SER A 7 14.35 16.43 23.62
CA SER A 7 15.31 16.39 24.73
C SER A 7 16.59 15.63 24.31
N PRO A 8 17.74 15.89 24.95
CA PRO A 8 18.95 15.11 24.69
C PRO A 8 18.77 13.60 24.93
N ALA A 9 17.90 13.20 25.86
CA ALA A 9 17.61 11.79 26.12
C ALA A 9 16.82 11.15 24.96
N ASP A 10 15.83 11.86 24.41
CA ASP A 10 15.03 11.34 23.29
C ASP A 10 15.85 11.22 22.01
N ARG A 11 16.75 12.19 21.75
CA ARG A 11 17.68 12.11 20.61
C ARG A 11 18.57 10.87 20.71
N ARG A 12 19.15 10.59 21.89
CA ARG A 12 19.94 9.38 22.11
C ARG A 12 19.12 8.11 21.85
N ARG A 13 17.87 8.07 22.30
CA ARG A 13 16.98 6.92 22.06
C ARG A 13 16.69 6.69 20.58
N LEU A 14 16.51 7.76 19.80
CA LEU A 14 16.33 7.66 18.34
C LEU A 14 17.61 7.18 17.65
N ASP A 15 18.78 7.65 18.07
CA ASP A 15 20.07 7.21 17.53
C ASP A 15 20.34 5.73 17.84
N GLU A 16 20.02 5.27 19.06
CA GLU A 16 20.10 3.87 19.45
C GLU A 16 19.13 2.99 18.65
N LEU A 17 17.90 3.47 18.42
CA LEU A 17 16.93 2.80 17.56
C LEU A 17 17.46 2.67 16.13
N TYR A 18 17.99 3.75 15.55
CA TYR A 18 18.53 3.75 14.19
C TYR A 18 19.67 2.74 14.05
N LYS A 19 20.64 2.73 14.98
CA LYS A 19 21.76 1.76 14.99
C LYS A 19 21.25 0.32 15.07
N ARG A 20 20.27 0.05 15.95
CA ARG A 20 19.69 -1.28 16.11
C ARG A 20 19.00 -1.75 14.82
N LEU A 21 18.17 -0.90 14.21
CA LEU A 21 17.47 -1.23 12.97
C LEU A 21 18.44 -1.43 11.81
N GLY A 22 19.48 -0.59 11.69
CA GLY A 22 20.53 -0.75 10.68
C GLY A 22 21.26 -2.10 10.81
N ALA A 23 21.61 -2.51 12.04
CA ALA A 23 22.22 -3.81 12.28
C ALA A 23 21.30 -5.00 11.96
N CYS A 24 19.99 -4.88 12.24
CA CYS A 24 19.00 -5.90 11.90
C CYS A 24 18.76 -6.00 10.39
N SER A 25 18.63 -4.87 9.68
CA SER A 25 18.33 -4.84 8.25
C SER A 25 19.39 -5.58 7.42
N ALA A 26 20.67 -5.46 7.78
CA ALA A 26 21.76 -6.18 7.12
C ALA A 26 21.65 -7.72 7.19
N ARG A 27 20.81 -8.26 8.07
CA ARG A 27 20.59 -9.71 8.25
C ARG A 27 19.12 -10.10 8.01
N ASN A 28 18.29 -9.18 7.53
CA ASN A 28 16.85 -9.40 7.37
C ASN A 28 16.54 -10.13 6.05
N VAL A 29 16.85 -11.42 6.00
CA VAL A 29 16.63 -12.28 4.82
C VAL A 29 15.39 -13.18 4.93
N GLY A 30 14.71 -13.18 6.08
CA GLY A 30 13.59 -14.08 6.38
C GLY A 30 12.22 -13.58 5.92
N TYR A 31 12.13 -12.34 5.43
CA TYR A 31 10.87 -11.73 4.98
C TYR A 31 11.03 -11.10 3.59
N PRO A 32 10.04 -11.26 2.69
CA PRO A 32 10.10 -10.77 1.31
C PRO A 32 9.85 -9.26 1.26
N THR A 33 10.82 -8.49 1.73
CA THR A 33 10.74 -7.04 1.82
C THR A 33 11.99 -6.44 1.18
N ASN A 34 11.81 -5.53 0.21
CA ASN A 34 12.92 -4.72 -0.26
C ASN A 34 13.46 -3.91 0.93
N GLN A 35 14.79 -3.80 1.04
CA GLN A 35 15.47 -3.02 2.06
C GLN A 35 16.23 -1.82 1.45
N ALA A 36 16.35 -1.77 0.13
CA ALA A 36 17.01 -0.70 -0.59
C ALA A 36 16.02 0.43 -0.87
N PHE A 37 15.94 1.39 0.05
CA PHE A 37 15.14 2.60 -0.11
C PHE A 37 16.04 3.83 -0.05
N ASP A 38 15.89 4.72 -1.02
CA ASP A 38 16.41 6.07 -0.96
C ASP A 38 15.27 7.05 -1.23
N TYR A 39 14.86 7.77 -0.18
CA TYR A 39 13.82 8.78 -0.24
C TYR A 39 14.38 10.21 -0.30
N SER A 40 15.70 10.37 -0.49
CA SER A 40 16.40 11.66 -0.51
C SER A 40 15.67 12.72 -1.35
N GLU A 41 15.28 12.37 -2.58
CA GLU A 41 14.56 13.24 -3.51
C GLU A 41 13.11 13.56 -3.08
N LEU A 42 12.52 12.68 -2.26
CA LEU A 42 11.12 12.76 -1.86
C LEU A 42 10.91 13.39 -0.47
N PHE A 43 11.93 13.51 0.38
CA PHE A 43 11.78 14.01 1.76
C PHE A 43 11.10 15.37 1.85
N ARG A 44 11.38 16.28 0.91
CA ARG A 44 10.79 17.63 0.90
C ARG A 44 9.27 17.62 0.80
N PHE A 45 8.67 16.56 0.24
CA PHE A 45 7.22 16.47 0.10
C PHE A 45 6.53 16.07 1.41
N LEU A 46 7.28 15.56 2.40
CA LEU A 46 6.76 15.24 3.73
C LEU A 46 6.37 16.49 4.54
N GLU A 47 6.71 17.69 4.06
CA GLU A 47 6.24 18.97 4.62
C GLU A 47 4.74 19.23 4.35
N PHE A 48 4.14 18.51 3.39
CA PHE A 48 2.75 18.69 2.99
C PHE A 48 1.88 17.53 3.51
N SER A 49 0.64 17.85 3.90
CA SER A 49 -0.38 16.85 4.20
C SER A 49 -0.97 16.29 2.90
N ILE A 50 -0.19 15.55 2.12
CA ILE A 50 -0.64 15.00 0.83
C ILE A 50 -1.75 13.97 1.07
N ASN A 51 -2.82 14.02 0.28
CA ASN A 51 -3.92 13.07 0.37
C ASN A 51 -4.61 12.87 -0.99
N ASN A 52 -4.59 11.64 -1.51
CA ASN A 52 -5.30 11.24 -2.72
C ASN A 52 -6.74 10.83 -2.38
N VAL A 53 -7.52 11.76 -1.86
CA VAL A 53 -8.89 11.48 -1.43
C VAL A 53 -9.85 11.35 -2.61
N GLY A 54 -10.48 10.18 -2.73
CA GLY A 54 -11.48 9.88 -3.74
C GLY A 54 -10.96 8.92 -4.81
N ASP A 55 -11.60 8.95 -5.97
CA ASP A 55 -11.22 8.13 -7.12
C ASP A 55 -10.07 8.82 -7.90
N PRO A 56 -8.96 8.12 -8.20
CA PRO A 56 -7.82 8.68 -8.94
C PRO A 56 -8.15 9.24 -10.33
N PHE A 57 -9.24 8.79 -10.96
CA PHE A 57 -9.69 9.21 -12.30
C PHE A 57 -10.74 10.33 -12.27
N HIS A 58 -11.17 10.76 -11.09
CA HIS A 58 -12.13 11.84 -10.92
C HIS A 58 -11.49 13.09 -10.30
N SER A 59 -12.10 14.25 -10.56
CA SER A 59 -11.65 15.51 -9.96
C SER A 59 -11.89 15.51 -8.45
N THR A 60 -10.87 15.91 -7.68
CA THR A 60 -10.97 16.16 -6.24
C THR A 60 -10.90 17.66 -5.94
N ASN A 61 -11.58 18.10 -4.88
CA ASN A 61 -11.46 19.47 -4.37
C ASN A 61 -10.21 19.65 -3.48
N TYR A 62 -9.54 18.55 -3.10
CA TYR A 62 -8.35 18.58 -2.28
C TYR A 62 -7.10 18.78 -3.14
N ARG A 63 -6.51 19.99 -3.10
CA ARG A 63 -5.42 20.38 -4.01
C ARG A 63 -4.06 19.76 -3.67
N LEU A 64 -3.83 19.37 -2.41
CA LEU A 64 -2.58 18.74 -1.98
C LEU A 64 -2.66 17.23 -2.23
N ASN A 65 -2.71 16.83 -3.49
CA ASN A 65 -2.78 15.43 -3.89
C ASN A 65 -1.71 15.10 -4.93
N THR A 66 -1.54 13.81 -5.18
CA THR A 66 -0.60 13.21 -6.13
C THR A 66 -1.31 12.21 -7.05
N MET A 67 -2.61 12.42 -7.32
CA MET A 67 -3.41 11.51 -8.14
C MET A 67 -2.86 11.34 -9.56
N GLU A 68 -2.13 12.33 -10.07
CA GLU A 68 -1.42 12.22 -11.34
C GLU A 68 -0.35 11.12 -11.32
N PHE A 69 0.54 11.14 -10.31
CA PHE A 69 1.54 10.09 -10.12
C PHE A 69 0.90 8.73 -9.82
N GLU A 70 -0.21 8.70 -9.08
CA GLU A 70 -0.98 7.47 -8.88
C GLU A 70 -1.44 6.86 -10.20
N ARG A 71 -2.00 7.67 -11.11
CA ARG A 71 -2.43 7.21 -12.44
C ARG A 71 -1.26 6.72 -13.29
N GLU A 72 -0.09 7.36 -13.22
CA GLU A 72 1.12 6.89 -13.92
C GLU A 72 1.53 5.49 -13.45
N VAL A 73 1.60 5.29 -12.13
CA VAL A 73 1.92 3.98 -11.54
C VAL A 73 0.89 2.93 -11.95
N LEU A 74 -0.40 3.27 -11.90
CA LEU A 74 -1.46 2.34 -12.32
C LEU A 74 -1.35 1.97 -13.79
N ALA A 75 -1.06 2.93 -14.67
CA ALA A 75 -0.87 2.68 -16.10
C ALA A 75 0.32 1.74 -16.36
N ASP A 76 1.41 1.89 -15.61
CA ASP A 76 2.55 0.98 -15.67
C ASP A 76 2.17 -0.44 -15.25
N PHE A 77 1.44 -0.60 -14.14
CA PHE A 77 0.98 -1.93 -13.71
C PHE A 77 -0.02 -2.55 -14.68
N ALA A 78 -0.95 -1.77 -15.24
CA ALA A 78 -1.86 -2.22 -16.29
C ALA A 78 -1.09 -2.75 -17.51
N ARG A 79 -0.02 -2.04 -17.91
CA ARG A 79 0.88 -2.49 -18.98
C ARG A 79 1.62 -3.77 -18.61
N TYR A 80 2.18 -3.88 -17.39
CA TYR A 80 2.91 -5.07 -16.95
C TYR A 80 2.01 -6.31 -16.85
N THR A 81 0.76 -6.15 -16.43
CA THR A 81 -0.23 -7.22 -16.32
C THR A 81 -0.97 -7.51 -17.63
N ARG A 82 -0.72 -6.72 -18.68
CA ARG A 82 -1.39 -6.81 -19.98
C ARG A 82 -2.90 -6.65 -19.86
N ALA A 83 -3.34 -5.75 -18.98
CA ALA A 83 -4.74 -5.36 -18.91
C ALA A 83 -5.19 -4.80 -20.28
N PRO A 84 -6.42 -5.10 -20.74
CA PRO A 84 -6.89 -4.57 -22.01
C PRO A 84 -6.96 -3.04 -21.97
N GLU A 85 -6.57 -2.40 -23.07
CA GLU A 85 -6.51 -0.95 -23.15
C GLU A 85 -7.90 -0.33 -22.92
N GLY A 86 -7.99 0.62 -22.00
CA GLY A 86 -9.26 1.26 -21.63
C GLY A 86 -10.20 0.40 -20.78
N GLU A 87 -9.86 -0.86 -20.48
CA GLU A 87 -10.69 -1.79 -19.70
C GLU A 87 -10.05 -2.13 -18.35
N TRP A 88 -9.51 -1.12 -17.68
CA TRP A 88 -8.97 -1.28 -16.34
C TRP A 88 -9.29 -0.07 -15.47
N TRP A 89 -9.43 -0.34 -14.17
CA TRP A 89 -9.56 0.66 -13.12
C TRP A 89 -8.82 0.13 -11.89
N GLY A 90 -8.28 1.04 -11.08
CA GLY A 90 -7.60 0.70 -9.84
C GLY A 90 -7.18 1.92 -9.07
N TYR A 91 -6.57 1.67 -7.91
CA TYR A 91 -6.00 2.69 -7.05
C TYR A 91 -4.79 2.10 -6.30
N VAL A 92 -3.88 2.95 -5.82
CA VAL A 92 -2.70 2.51 -5.07
C VAL A 92 -3.12 2.18 -3.63
N THR A 93 -2.88 0.93 -3.24
CA THR A 93 -3.26 0.43 -1.91
C THR A 93 -2.12 0.60 -0.90
N SER A 94 -2.46 0.58 0.39
CA SER A 94 -1.50 0.62 1.49
C SER A 94 -0.72 -0.70 1.66
N GLY A 95 -1.12 -1.76 0.94
CA GLY A 95 -0.46 -3.06 0.95
C GLY A 95 -1.38 -4.19 0.47
N GLY A 96 -0.81 -5.39 0.29
CA GLY A 96 -1.51 -6.53 -0.31
C GLY A 96 -2.79 -6.98 0.41
N THR A 97 -2.89 -6.76 1.73
CA THR A 97 -4.13 -7.07 2.47
C THR A 97 -5.30 -6.21 2.01
N GLU A 98 -5.07 -4.91 1.77
CA GLU A 98 -6.09 -4.00 1.27
C GLU A 98 -6.46 -4.36 -0.18
N GLY A 99 -5.46 -4.64 -1.03
CA GLY A 99 -5.71 -5.11 -2.40
C GLY A 99 -6.55 -6.38 -2.46
N ASN A 100 -6.22 -7.39 -1.64
CA ASN A 100 -7.01 -8.62 -1.52
C ASN A 100 -8.44 -8.33 -1.05
N MET A 101 -8.59 -7.45 -0.07
CA MET A 101 -9.90 -7.06 0.46
C MET A 101 -10.77 -6.41 -0.61
N TYR A 102 -10.23 -5.44 -1.34
CA TYR A 102 -10.97 -4.73 -2.38
C TYR A 102 -11.29 -5.63 -3.57
N GLY A 103 -10.32 -6.43 -4.04
CA GLY A 103 -10.54 -7.36 -5.14
C GLY A 103 -11.64 -8.39 -4.84
N LEU A 104 -11.63 -8.97 -3.64
CA LEU A 104 -12.67 -9.91 -3.19
C LEU A 104 -14.03 -9.21 -2.99
N TYR A 105 -14.01 -7.97 -2.52
CA TYR A 105 -15.24 -7.17 -2.41
C TYR A 105 -15.88 -6.97 -3.79
N VAL A 106 -15.12 -6.51 -4.79
CA VAL A 106 -15.62 -6.34 -6.16
C VAL A 106 -16.12 -7.66 -6.74
N ALA A 107 -15.38 -8.76 -6.56
CA ALA A 107 -15.80 -10.08 -7.05
C ALA A 107 -17.13 -10.51 -6.42
N ARG A 108 -17.32 -10.29 -5.12
CA ARG A 108 -18.57 -10.61 -4.42
C ARG A 108 -19.74 -9.76 -4.92
N GLU A 109 -19.54 -8.46 -5.13
CA GLU A 109 -20.61 -7.59 -5.66
C GLU A 109 -21.03 -7.99 -7.07
N LEU A 110 -20.09 -8.49 -7.89
CA LEU A 110 -20.38 -8.99 -9.24
C LEU A 110 -20.99 -10.41 -9.24
N PHE A 111 -20.63 -11.24 -8.26
CA PHE A 111 -21.04 -12.64 -8.14
C PHE A 111 -21.54 -12.94 -6.72
N PRO A 112 -22.76 -12.50 -6.34
CA PRO A 112 -23.24 -12.60 -4.96
C PRO A 112 -23.39 -14.04 -4.46
N ASP A 113 -23.68 -14.98 -5.36
CA ASP A 113 -23.77 -16.43 -5.07
C ASP A 113 -22.48 -17.19 -5.44
N GLY A 114 -21.41 -16.45 -5.78
CA GLY A 114 -20.13 -17.01 -6.15
C GLY A 114 -19.45 -17.75 -4.99
N ILE A 115 -18.77 -18.85 -5.32
CA ILE A 115 -17.95 -19.60 -4.37
C ILE A 115 -16.48 -19.25 -4.63
N CYS A 116 -15.79 -18.77 -3.61
CA CYS A 116 -14.36 -18.47 -3.69
C CYS A 116 -13.53 -19.74 -3.45
N TYR A 117 -12.60 -20.02 -4.37
CA TYR A 117 -11.63 -21.10 -4.28
C TYR A 117 -10.22 -20.52 -4.09
N PHE A 118 -9.47 -21.06 -3.14
CA PHE A 118 -8.09 -20.66 -2.87
C PHE A 118 -7.29 -21.87 -2.34
N SER A 119 -5.97 -21.87 -2.51
CA SER A 119 -5.12 -22.98 -2.06
C SER A 119 -4.79 -22.91 -0.57
N GLU A 120 -4.34 -24.02 0.01
CA GLU A 120 -3.83 -24.07 1.39
C GLU A 120 -2.61 -23.15 1.61
N ASP A 121 -1.84 -22.88 0.54
CA ASP A 121 -0.69 -21.96 0.56
C ASP A 121 -1.09 -20.47 0.43
N THR A 122 -2.38 -20.18 0.28
CA THR A 122 -2.85 -18.80 0.11
C THR A 122 -2.57 -17.97 1.35
N HIS A 123 -2.10 -16.75 1.14
CA HIS A 123 -1.80 -15.84 2.25
C HIS A 123 -3.02 -15.65 3.17
N TYR A 124 -2.79 -15.75 4.48
CA TYR A 124 -3.84 -15.75 5.51
C TYR A 124 -4.82 -14.56 5.44
N SER A 125 -4.39 -13.43 4.84
CA SER A 125 -5.26 -12.26 4.64
C SER A 125 -6.51 -12.60 3.84
N VAL A 126 -6.45 -13.53 2.88
CA VAL A 126 -7.60 -13.92 2.05
C VAL A 126 -8.69 -14.55 2.90
N ALA A 127 -8.36 -15.59 3.67
CA ALA A 127 -9.32 -16.24 4.57
C ALA A 127 -9.91 -15.26 5.59
N LYS A 128 -9.09 -14.35 6.13
CA LYS A 128 -9.56 -13.30 7.05
C LYS A 128 -10.57 -12.36 6.36
N VAL A 129 -10.29 -11.93 5.13
CA VAL A 129 -11.17 -11.06 4.35
C VAL A 129 -12.49 -11.75 4.01
N LEU A 130 -12.45 -13.00 3.53
CA LEU A 130 -13.64 -13.76 3.18
C LEU A 130 -14.59 -13.90 4.37
N ARG A 131 -14.04 -14.16 5.57
CA ARG A 131 -14.80 -14.18 6.82
C ARG A 131 -15.38 -12.82 7.16
N LEU A 132 -14.62 -11.74 7.00
CA LEU A 132 -15.07 -10.37 7.27
C LEU A 132 -16.24 -9.96 6.35
N GLN A 133 -16.17 -10.40 5.09
CA GLN A 133 -17.16 -10.05 4.07
C GLN A 133 -18.34 -11.04 4.01
N HIS A 134 -18.33 -12.12 4.80
CA HIS A 134 -19.34 -13.18 4.71
C HIS A 134 -19.45 -13.79 3.29
N THR A 135 -18.33 -13.91 2.59
CA THR A 135 -18.26 -14.51 1.26
C THR A 135 -18.25 -16.04 1.37
N ALA A 136 -19.01 -16.72 0.51
CA ALA A 136 -19.05 -18.18 0.47
C ALA A 136 -17.73 -18.78 -0.06
N THR A 137 -17.29 -19.87 0.54
CA THR A 137 -16.01 -20.56 0.26
C THR A 137 -16.23 -22.07 0.17
N SER A 138 -15.47 -22.73 -0.70
CA SER A 138 -15.44 -24.21 -0.78
C SER A 138 -14.45 -24.82 0.21
#